data_AF-A0A0P6JSP4-F1
#
_entry.id   AF-A0A0P6JSP4-F1
#
_cell.length_a   1.000
_cell.length_b   1.000
_cell.length_c   1.000
_cell.angle_alpha   90.00
_cell.angle_beta   90.00
_cell.angle_gamma   90.00
#
_symmetry.space_group_name_H-M   'P 1'
#
loop_
_entity.id
_entity.type
_entity.pdbx_description
1 polymer ?
#
loop_
_entity_poly.entity_id
_entity_poly.type
_entity_poly.pdbx_seq_one_letter_code
_entity_poly.pdbx_strand_id
1 'polypeptide(L)'
;MAYAGLVVVGVLLASAVRLEARHETESPSTLETAEFMKDVKQECRNATGDDRAFKDLVAIMNSDTPRCFMQHVNMSYLQAPIDEMSMAEQSKLLGGICGQLEKAVVCIDPVVDAIKPCMDDEDDMQILTKIVDTVPEAIKMICNNSGAMLLELREPLSRSCAVELAPAIDDCMDVLSNSTMTMDLKNYTLTECNEIYKMRDCLDRKIRDCGALTYLELFGLFYRNLLSITPCKMVAQEG
;
A
#
# COMPACT_ATOMS: atom_id res chain seq x y z
N MET A 1 -10.21 -15.32 -3.52
CA MET A 1 -10.66 -13.92 -3.65
C MET A 1 -9.59 -12.95 -3.12
N ALA A 2 -8.30 -13.30 -3.32
CA ALA A 2 -7.09 -12.52 -2.93
C ALA A 2 -6.98 -11.11 -3.53
N TYR A 3 -7.83 -10.79 -4.51
CA TYR A 3 -7.89 -9.51 -5.20
C TYR A 3 -8.35 -8.38 -4.28
N ALA A 4 -9.35 -8.63 -3.43
CA ALA A 4 -9.89 -7.60 -2.54
C ALA A 4 -8.82 -7.13 -1.53
N GLY A 5 -8.07 -8.06 -0.92
CA GLY A 5 -6.98 -7.75 0.01
C GLY A 5 -5.83 -6.95 -0.62
N LEU A 6 -5.40 -7.29 -1.84
CA LEU A 6 -4.33 -6.60 -2.57
C LEU A 6 -4.74 -5.19 -3.07
N VAL A 7 -6.03 -4.99 -3.39
CA VAL A 7 -6.56 -3.70 -3.87
C VAL A 7 -6.88 -2.73 -2.72
N VAL A 8 -7.40 -3.20 -1.57
CA VAL A 8 -7.45 -2.39 -0.31
C VAL A 8 -6.08 -1.80 -0.01
N VAL A 9 -5.03 -2.58 -0.26
CA VAL A 9 -3.64 -2.23 -0.02
C VAL A 9 -3.11 -1.27 -1.07
N GLY A 10 -3.45 -1.47 -2.35
CA GLY A 10 -3.20 -0.48 -3.39
C GLY A 10 -3.82 0.88 -3.05
N VAL A 11 -5.03 0.89 -2.48
CA VAL A 11 -5.71 2.10 -2.01
C VAL A 11 -5.05 2.70 -0.77
N LEU A 12 -4.64 1.91 0.22
CA LEU A 12 -3.96 2.38 1.44
C LEU A 12 -2.55 2.92 1.15
N LEU A 13 -1.79 2.25 0.29
CA LEU A 13 -0.47 2.71 -0.18
C LEU A 13 -0.63 3.97 -1.06
N ALA A 14 -1.61 3.99 -1.98
CA ALA A 14 -1.88 5.16 -2.81
C ALA A 14 -2.39 6.35 -2.02
N SER A 15 -3.21 6.15 -0.98
CA SER A 15 -3.72 7.26 -0.16
C SER A 15 -2.66 7.85 0.77
N ALA A 16 -1.71 7.05 1.26
CA ALA A 16 -0.53 7.55 1.97
C ALA A 16 0.37 8.43 1.06
N VAL A 17 0.48 8.09 -0.22
CA VAL A 17 1.27 8.86 -1.21
C VAL A 17 0.50 10.09 -1.75
N ARG A 18 -0.83 10.03 -1.84
CA ARG A 18 -1.69 11.14 -2.30
C ARG A 18 -1.76 12.34 -1.34
N LEU A 19 -1.27 12.23 -0.11
CA LEU A 19 -1.28 13.34 0.84
C LEU A 19 -0.45 14.56 0.38
N GLU A 20 0.45 14.39 -0.60
CA GLU A 20 1.30 15.47 -1.16
C GLU A 20 0.92 15.90 -2.59
N ALA A 21 0.06 15.16 -3.29
CA ALA A 21 -0.30 15.45 -4.68
C ALA A 21 -1.67 16.17 -4.77
N ARG A 22 -1.73 17.42 -4.29
CA ARG A 22 -2.76 18.37 -4.74
C ARG A 22 -2.15 19.33 -5.76
N HIS A 23 -1.93 18.84 -6.97
CA HIS A 23 -1.94 19.67 -8.17
C HIS A 23 -2.59 18.85 -9.29
N GLU A 24 -3.47 19.51 -10.04
CA GLU A 24 -4.42 18.96 -11.01
C GLU A 24 -3.79 17.93 -11.97
N THR A 25 -3.99 16.64 -11.74
CA THR A 25 -3.93 15.60 -12.78
C THR A 25 -4.82 14.45 -12.33
N GLU A 26 -5.62 13.92 -13.27
CA GLU A 26 -6.68 12.93 -13.01
C GLU A 26 -6.20 11.80 -12.09
N SER A 27 -6.99 11.54 -11.06
CA SER A 27 -6.85 10.38 -10.20
C SER A 27 -6.77 9.09 -11.03
N PRO A 28 -6.22 7.98 -10.52
CA PRO A 28 -6.57 6.68 -11.08
C PRO A 28 -8.08 6.60 -11.17
N SER A 29 -8.57 6.00 -12.25
CA SER A 29 -9.92 6.27 -12.74
C SER A 29 -10.91 6.19 -11.58
N THR A 30 -11.68 7.26 -11.38
CA THR A 30 -12.73 7.30 -10.33
C THR A 30 -13.69 6.10 -10.44
N LEU A 31 -13.72 5.47 -11.61
CA LEU A 31 -14.40 4.22 -11.94
C LEU A 31 -13.84 3.00 -11.20
N GLU A 32 -12.53 2.73 -11.24
CA GLU A 32 -11.91 1.56 -10.58
C GLU A 32 -12.06 1.62 -9.06
N THR A 33 -11.89 2.80 -8.46
CA THR A 33 -12.11 2.98 -7.01
C THR A 33 -13.60 2.77 -6.65
N ALA A 34 -14.53 3.14 -7.53
CA ALA A 34 -15.96 2.96 -7.31
C ALA A 34 -16.41 1.50 -7.48
N GLU A 35 -15.83 0.78 -8.43
CA GLU A 35 -16.07 -0.65 -8.64
C GLU A 35 -15.54 -1.48 -7.47
N PHE A 36 -14.33 -1.19 -7.00
CA PHE A 36 -13.77 -1.84 -5.82
C PHE A 36 -14.64 -1.62 -4.56
N MET A 37 -15.05 -0.38 -4.28
CA MET A 37 -15.90 -0.10 -3.12
C MET A 37 -17.29 -0.74 -3.23
N LYS A 38 -17.75 -1.04 -4.44
CA LYS A 38 -18.99 -1.79 -4.67
C LYS A 38 -18.80 -3.27 -4.35
N ASP A 39 -17.66 -3.85 -4.68
CA ASP A 39 -17.35 -5.25 -4.37
C ASP A 39 -17.20 -5.45 -2.86
N VAL A 40 -16.45 -4.59 -2.17
CA VAL A 40 -16.34 -4.61 -0.70
C VAL A 40 -17.72 -4.47 -0.04
N LYS A 41 -18.58 -3.59 -0.55
CA LYS A 41 -19.95 -3.47 -0.06
C LYS A 41 -20.72 -4.79 -0.19
N GLN A 42 -20.56 -5.47 -1.32
CA GLN A 42 -21.24 -6.75 -1.55
C GLN A 42 -20.71 -7.85 -0.63
N GLU A 43 -19.39 -7.91 -0.42
CA GLU A 43 -18.76 -8.83 0.54
C GLU A 43 -19.26 -8.57 1.97
N CYS A 44 -19.22 -7.32 2.44
CA CYS A 44 -19.77 -6.93 3.74
C CYS A 44 -21.22 -7.38 3.91
N ARG A 45 -22.05 -7.18 2.88
CA ARG A 45 -23.47 -7.56 2.91
C ARG A 45 -23.65 -9.08 2.91
N ASN A 46 -22.83 -9.81 2.16
CA ASN A 46 -22.88 -11.27 2.13
C ASN A 46 -22.51 -11.87 3.49
N ALA A 47 -21.48 -11.32 4.14
CA ALA A 47 -20.98 -11.77 5.44
C ALA A 47 -21.93 -11.41 6.60
N THR A 48 -22.42 -10.17 6.64
CA THR A 48 -23.15 -9.63 7.80
C THR A 48 -24.67 -9.59 7.63
N GLY A 49 -25.17 -9.76 6.40
CA GLY A 49 -26.58 -9.65 6.06
C GLY A 49 -27.11 -8.22 5.89
N ASP A 50 -26.29 -7.18 6.08
CA ASP A 50 -26.68 -5.78 5.88
C ASP A 50 -25.50 -4.86 5.50
N ASP A 51 -25.76 -3.55 5.37
CA ASP A 51 -24.76 -2.55 4.92
C ASP A 51 -24.01 -1.85 6.08
N ARG A 52 -24.23 -2.24 7.35
CA ARG A 52 -23.68 -1.49 8.50
C ARG A 52 -22.15 -1.56 8.54
N ALA A 53 -21.58 -2.76 8.44
CA ALA A 53 -20.12 -2.93 8.43
C ALA A 53 -19.46 -2.12 7.31
N PHE A 54 -20.06 -2.12 6.10
CA PHE A 54 -19.58 -1.30 4.99
C PHE A 54 -19.65 0.21 5.30
N LYS A 55 -20.77 0.69 5.88
CA LYS A 55 -20.93 2.10 6.23
C LYS A 55 -19.94 2.54 7.30
N ASP A 56 -19.70 1.70 8.29
CA ASP A 56 -18.74 1.95 9.36
C ASP A 56 -17.32 2.01 8.79
N LEU A 57 -16.94 1.07 7.92
CA LEU A 57 -15.66 1.07 7.19
C LEU A 57 -15.48 2.38 6.39
N VAL A 58 -16.48 2.78 5.60
CA VAL A 58 -16.45 4.01 4.81
C VAL A 58 -16.30 5.25 5.71
N ALA A 59 -17.01 5.29 6.84
CA ALA A 59 -16.90 6.40 7.79
C ALA A 59 -15.50 6.48 8.40
N ILE A 60 -14.94 5.34 8.80
CA ILE A 60 -13.59 5.26 9.36
C ILE A 60 -12.55 5.71 8.32
N MET A 61 -12.58 5.14 7.12
CA MET A 61 -11.63 5.47 6.06
C MET A 61 -11.69 6.94 5.61
N ASN A 62 -12.89 7.52 5.47
CA ASN A 62 -13.04 8.86 4.91
C ASN A 62 -13.04 9.99 5.94
N SER A 63 -13.29 9.71 7.21
CA SER A 63 -13.38 10.72 8.28
C SER A 63 -12.38 10.45 9.39
N ASP A 64 -12.46 9.30 10.03
CA ASP A 64 -11.76 9.08 11.30
C ASP A 64 -10.26 8.84 11.10
N THR A 65 -9.88 8.08 10.08
CA THR A 65 -8.47 7.82 9.73
C THR A 65 -7.73 9.09 9.32
N PRO A 66 -8.23 9.93 8.38
CA PRO A 66 -7.61 11.23 8.09
C PRO A 66 -7.51 12.13 9.31
N ARG A 67 -8.57 12.17 10.15
CA ARG A 67 -8.56 12.97 11.39
C ARG A 67 -7.50 12.47 12.38
N CYS A 68 -7.40 11.16 12.58
CA CYS A 68 -6.36 10.56 13.41
C CYS A 68 -4.97 10.92 12.86
N PHE A 69 -4.75 10.75 11.56
CA PHE A 69 -3.48 11.08 10.93
C PHE A 69 -3.08 12.54 11.16
N MET A 70 -4.01 13.47 10.96
CA MET A 70 -3.80 14.91 11.20
C MET A 70 -3.55 15.28 12.68
N GLN A 71 -3.91 14.41 13.63
CA GLN A 71 -3.57 14.60 15.05
C GLN A 71 -2.11 14.23 15.35
N HIS A 72 -1.53 13.33 14.56
CA HIS A 72 -0.15 12.84 14.74
C HIS A 72 0.85 13.53 13.82
N VAL A 73 0.41 13.97 12.63
CA VAL A 73 1.26 14.50 11.57
C VAL A 73 0.94 15.96 11.28
N ASN A 74 1.98 16.77 11.29
CA ASN A 74 1.89 18.17 10.89
C ASN A 74 1.86 18.27 9.36
N MET A 75 0.66 18.49 8.81
CA MET A 75 0.46 18.61 7.38
C MET A 75 1.31 19.70 6.72
N SER A 76 1.61 20.79 7.44
CA SER A 76 2.48 21.85 6.94
C SER A 76 3.93 21.39 6.74
N TYR A 77 4.38 20.39 7.49
CA TYR A 77 5.72 19.82 7.31
C TYR A 77 5.81 18.95 6.06
N LEU A 78 4.74 18.20 5.76
CA LEU A 78 4.64 17.43 4.52
C LEU A 78 4.60 18.33 3.30
N GLN A 79 4.05 19.54 3.40
CA GLN A 79 3.93 20.47 2.28
C GLN A 79 5.10 21.45 2.16
N ALA A 80 6.07 21.41 3.08
CA ALA A 80 7.15 22.39 3.11
C ALA A 80 8.05 22.26 1.86
N PRO A 81 8.44 23.38 1.21
CA PRO A 81 9.35 23.37 0.06
C PRO A 81 10.75 23.01 0.53
N ILE A 82 11.13 21.76 0.31
CA ILE A 82 12.42 21.20 0.76
C ILE A 82 13.59 21.69 -0.11
N ASP A 83 13.32 22.01 -1.37
CA ASP A 83 14.28 22.44 -2.37
C ASP A 83 14.95 23.78 -2.04
N GLU A 84 14.30 24.62 -1.24
CA GLU A 84 14.84 25.91 -0.79
C GLU A 84 15.64 25.82 0.53
N MET A 85 15.67 24.64 1.16
CA MET A 85 16.27 24.44 2.48
C MET A 85 17.75 24.02 2.40
N SER A 86 18.55 24.41 3.40
CA SER A 86 19.88 23.83 3.60
C SER A 86 19.81 22.36 4.03
N MET A 87 20.87 21.58 3.82
CA MET A 87 20.92 20.17 4.24
C MET A 87 20.58 19.97 5.74
N ALA A 88 20.98 20.91 6.60
CA ALA A 88 20.69 20.85 8.03
C ALA A 88 19.18 21.07 8.32
N GLU A 89 18.55 22.00 7.60
CA GLU A 89 17.11 22.26 7.70
C GLU A 89 16.29 21.09 7.14
N GLN A 90 16.71 20.52 6.02
CA GLN A 90 16.10 19.32 5.43
C GLN A 90 16.16 18.16 6.41
N SER A 91 17.35 17.86 6.97
CA SER A 91 17.51 16.76 7.94
C SER A 91 16.63 16.95 9.18
N LYS A 92 16.53 18.19 9.70
CA LYS A 92 15.67 18.50 10.84
C LYS A 92 14.19 18.33 10.51
N LEU A 93 13.75 18.80 9.33
CA LEU A 93 12.37 18.64 8.87
C LEU A 93 12.01 17.16 8.69
N LEU A 94 12.85 16.41 7.96
CA LEU A 94 12.64 14.99 7.67
C LEU A 94 12.62 14.15 8.95
N GLY A 95 13.54 14.39 9.89
CA GLY A 95 13.52 13.74 11.20
C GLY A 95 12.25 14.05 12.00
N GLY A 96 11.73 15.28 11.90
CA GLY A 96 10.46 15.68 12.49
C GLY A 96 9.25 14.96 11.88
N ILE A 97 9.21 14.84 10.55
CA ILE A 97 8.16 14.09 9.83
C ILE A 97 8.22 12.61 10.22
N CYS A 98 9.41 12.01 10.25
CA CYS A 98 9.59 10.61 10.59
C CYS A 98 9.09 10.24 11.98
N GLY A 99 9.44 11.04 13.00
CA GLY A 99 8.91 10.83 14.35
C GLY A 99 7.40 11.04 14.49
N GLN A 100 6.75 11.70 13.53
CA GLN A 100 5.30 11.85 13.44
C GLN A 100 4.66 10.66 12.72
N LEU A 101 5.25 10.19 11.62
CA LEU A 101 4.78 9.02 10.88
C LEU A 101 4.77 7.76 11.74
N GLU A 102 5.83 7.52 12.53
CA GLU A 102 5.87 6.40 13.49
C GLU A 102 4.71 6.42 14.48
N LYS A 103 4.26 7.61 14.90
CA LYS A 103 3.11 7.77 15.79
C LYS A 103 1.77 7.68 15.07
N ALA A 104 1.73 7.87 13.75
CA ALA A 104 0.49 7.85 12.98
C ALA A 104 0.06 6.43 12.60
N VAL A 105 0.92 5.42 12.76
CA VAL A 105 0.62 4.01 12.45
C VAL A 105 -0.64 3.51 13.16
N VAL A 106 -0.89 3.94 14.39
CA VAL A 106 -2.09 3.58 15.17
C VAL A 106 -3.41 3.98 14.46
N CYS A 107 -3.36 4.90 13.50
CA CYS A 107 -4.54 5.28 12.73
C CYS A 107 -5.01 4.20 11.73
N ILE A 108 -4.22 3.15 11.53
CA ILE A 108 -4.53 2.04 10.63
C ILE A 108 -5.38 0.97 11.34
N ASP A 109 -5.12 0.70 12.63
CA ASP A 109 -5.80 -0.37 13.39
C ASP A 109 -7.34 -0.30 13.29
N PRO A 110 -7.99 0.88 13.41
CA PRO A 110 -9.44 0.98 13.29
C PRO A 110 -9.97 0.58 11.90
N VAL A 111 -9.18 0.79 10.84
CA VAL A 111 -9.55 0.36 9.47
C VAL A 111 -9.56 -1.15 9.38
N VAL A 112 -8.53 -1.79 9.93
CA VAL A 112 -8.40 -3.25 9.97
C VAL A 112 -9.53 -3.87 10.79
N ASP A 113 -9.88 -3.26 11.92
CA ASP A 113 -11.00 -3.73 12.73
C ASP A 113 -12.35 -3.58 12.02
N ALA A 114 -12.52 -2.51 11.24
CA ALA A 114 -13.75 -2.24 10.52
C ALA A 114 -13.98 -3.12 9.29
N ILE A 115 -12.91 -3.59 8.64
CA ILE A 115 -13.01 -4.46 7.46
C ILE A 115 -13.14 -5.95 7.83
N LYS A 116 -12.69 -6.36 9.02
CA LYS A 116 -12.82 -7.75 9.52
C LYS A 116 -14.21 -8.37 9.31
N PRO A 117 -15.33 -7.70 9.62
CA PRO A 117 -16.67 -8.28 9.43
C PRO A 117 -17.06 -8.46 7.96
N CYS A 118 -16.31 -7.88 7.02
CA CYS A 118 -16.57 -7.96 5.59
C CYS A 118 -15.76 -9.06 4.90
N MET A 119 -14.75 -9.60 5.56
CA MET A 119 -13.86 -10.63 5.00
C MET A 119 -14.19 -11.98 5.62
N ASP A 120 -14.81 -12.85 4.82
CA ASP A 120 -15.11 -14.24 5.21
C ASP A 120 -13.94 -15.20 4.91
N ASP A 121 -12.97 -14.76 4.09
CA ASP A 121 -11.82 -15.54 3.65
C ASP A 121 -10.62 -15.31 4.59
N GLU A 122 -10.11 -16.40 5.17
CA GLU A 122 -8.99 -16.36 6.13
C GLU A 122 -7.67 -15.91 5.47
N ASP A 123 -7.47 -16.21 4.19
CA ASP A 123 -6.28 -15.82 3.46
C ASP A 123 -6.31 -14.32 3.10
N ASP A 124 -7.48 -13.77 2.76
CA ASP A 124 -7.66 -12.33 2.54
C ASP A 124 -7.33 -11.54 3.82
N MET A 125 -7.79 -12.02 4.98
CA MET A 125 -7.44 -11.44 6.28
C MET A 125 -5.95 -11.59 6.61
N GLN A 126 -5.32 -12.72 6.27
CA GLN A 126 -3.88 -12.91 6.45
C GLN A 126 -3.05 -11.96 5.58
N ILE A 127 -3.42 -11.77 4.31
CA ILE A 127 -2.78 -10.82 3.39
C ILE A 127 -2.87 -9.41 3.96
N LEU A 128 -4.08 -8.96 4.32
CA LEU A 128 -4.30 -7.63 4.87
C LEU A 128 -3.47 -7.40 6.14
N THR A 129 -3.54 -8.35 7.08
CA THR A 129 -2.79 -8.28 8.35
C THR A 129 -1.30 -8.19 8.08
N LYS A 130 -0.78 -9.01 7.18
CA LYS A 130 0.66 -9.03 6.86
C LYS A 130 1.14 -7.70 6.27
N ILE A 131 0.30 -7.05 5.48
CA ILE A 131 0.63 -5.75 4.89
C ILE A 131 0.63 -4.66 5.96
N VAL A 132 -0.39 -4.62 6.82
CA VAL A 132 -0.46 -3.66 7.94
C VAL A 132 0.72 -3.83 8.88
N ASP A 133 1.06 -5.07 9.24
CA ASP A 133 2.22 -5.40 10.07
C ASP A 133 3.56 -4.99 9.43
N THR A 134 3.60 -4.85 8.11
CA THR A 134 4.78 -4.39 7.36
C THR A 134 4.92 -2.87 7.37
N VAL A 135 3.84 -2.11 7.55
CA VAL A 135 3.85 -0.63 7.52
C VAL A 135 4.86 -0.02 8.52
N PRO A 136 4.95 -0.46 9.79
CA PRO A 136 5.97 0.04 10.71
C PRO A 136 7.41 -0.18 10.22
N GLU A 137 7.67 -1.30 9.54
CA GLU A 137 8.99 -1.60 8.97
C GLU A 137 9.28 -0.71 7.75
N ALA A 138 8.28 -0.48 6.90
CA ALA A 138 8.37 0.43 5.77
C ALA A 138 8.65 1.87 6.25
N ILE A 139 7.98 2.35 7.29
CA ILE A 139 8.24 3.68 7.87
C ILE A 139 9.67 3.76 8.39
N LYS A 140 10.16 2.75 9.11
CA LYS A 140 11.55 2.71 9.58
C LYS A 140 12.54 2.75 8.41
N MET A 141 12.23 2.06 7.32
CA MET A 141 13.05 2.06 6.11
C MET A 141 13.09 3.46 5.46
N ILE A 142 11.92 4.09 5.27
CA ILE A 142 11.76 5.45 4.74
C ILE A 142 12.50 6.48 5.60
N CYS A 143 12.44 6.29 6.92
CA CYS A 143 13.00 7.19 7.90
C CYS A 143 14.44 6.91 8.29
N ASN A 144 15.02 5.83 7.78
CA ASN A 144 16.42 5.54 7.97
C ASN A 144 17.29 6.63 7.34
N ASN A 145 18.54 6.74 7.80
CA ASN A 145 19.51 7.73 7.31
C ASN A 145 18.93 9.16 7.25
N SER A 146 18.31 9.60 8.35
CA SER A 146 17.68 10.93 8.48
C SER A 146 16.59 11.22 7.43
N GLY A 147 15.90 10.19 6.94
CA GLY A 147 14.83 10.35 5.96
C GLY A 147 15.32 10.61 4.53
N ALA A 148 16.53 10.15 4.18
CA ALA A 148 17.03 10.26 2.80
C ALA A 148 16.07 9.63 1.78
N MET A 149 15.50 8.46 2.12
CA MET A 149 14.47 7.82 1.30
C MET A 149 13.19 8.66 1.22
N LEU A 150 12.76 9.26 2.34
CA LEU A 150 11.63 10.19 2.34
C LEU A 150 11.87 11.40 1.43
N LEU A 151 13.10 11.91 1.37
CA LEU A 151 13.47 12.99 0.45
C LEU A 151 13.31 12.57 -1.02
N GLU A 152 13.85 11.41 -1.40
CA GLU A 152 13.73 10.85 -2.76
C GLU A 152 12.26 10.65 -3.15
N LEU A 153 11.43 10.14 -2.23
CA LEU A 153 10.00 9.93 -2.48
C LEU A 153 9.23 11.25 -2.75
N ARG A 154 9.75 12.38 -2.29
CA ARG A 154 9.16 13.72 -2.51
C ARG A 154 9.62 14.37 -3.81
N GLU A 155 10.61 13.79 -4.50
CA GLU A 155 11.05 14.31 -5.80
C GLU A 155 9.95 14.24 -6.86
N PRO A 156 9.93 15.15 -7.85
CA PRO A 156 8.94 15.12 -8.93
C PRO A 156 8.87 13.78 -9.68
N LEU A 157 10.01 13.13 -9.91
CA LEU A 157 10.07 11.83 -10.59
C LEU A 157 9.35 10.75 -9.79
N SER A 158 9.65 10.63 -8.48
CA SER A 158 8.98 9.69 -7.58
C SER A 158 7.48 9.93 -7.52
N ARG A 159 7.05 11.19 -7.43
CA ARG A 159 5.63 11.55 -7.45
C ARG A 159 4.95 11.15 -8.76
N SER A 160 5.60 11.38 -9.91
CA SER A 160 5.07 10.96 -11.20
C SER A 160 4.99 9.44 -11.30
N CYS A 161 6.00 8.72 -10.81
CA CYS A 161 5.97 7.26 -10.80
C CYS A 161 4.83 6.73 -9.92
N ALA A 162 4.60 7.32 -8.74
CA ALA A 162 3.56 6.88 -7.82
C ALA A 162 2.16 6.86 -8.44
N VAL A 163 1.87 7.80 -9.35
CA VAL A 163 0.60 7.86 -10.09
C VAL A 163 0.41 6.63 -10.97
N GLU A 164 1.49 6.15 -11.57
CA GLU A 164 1.49 4.99 -12.48
C GLU A 164 1.57 3.64 -11.73
N LEU A 165 1.84 3.63 -10.43
CA LEU A 165 1.98 2.38 -9.67
C LEU A 165 0.68 1.61 -9.54
N ALA A 166 -0.44 2.28 -9.28
CA ALA A 166 -1.75 1.60 -9.15
C ALA A 166 -2.14 0.85 -10.44
N PRO A 167 -2.18 1.48 -11.63
CA PRO A 167 -2.47 0.75 -12.86
C PRO A 167 -1.38 -0.28 -13.20
N ALA A 168 -0.12 -0.05 -12.83
CA ALA A 168 0.93 -1.06 -13.01
C ALA A 168 0.70 -2.31 -12.15
N ILE A 169 0.19 -2.16 -10.93
CA ILE A 169 -0.20 -3.30 -10.07
C ILE A 169 -1.30 -4.09 -10.75
N ASP A 170 -2.35 -3.44 -11.22
CA ASP A 170 -3.48 -4.10 -11.87
C ASP A 170 -3.03 -4.85 -13.14
N ASP A 171 -2.27 -4.18 -14.02
CA ASP A 171 -1.65 -4.79 -15.22
C ASP A 171 -0.82 -6.04 -14.89
N CYS A 172 -0.08 -6.02 -13.78
CA CYS A 172 0.81 -7.10 -13.39
C CYS A 172 0.08 -8.23 -12.65
N MET A 173 -1.11 -7.96 -12.10
CA MET A 173 -1.98 -8.97 -11.50
C MET A 173 -2.64 -9.87 -12.55
N ASP A 174 -2.83 -9.40 -13.79
CA ASP A 174 -3.35 -10.20 -14.91
C ASP A 174 -2.48 -11.41 -15.27
N VAL A 175 -1.24 -11.46 -14.78
CA VAL A 175 -0.35 -12.61 -14.93
C VAL A 175 -0.81 -13.81 -14.08
N LEU A 176 -1.58 -13.55 -13.02
CA LEU A 176 -2.09 -14.58 -12.13
C LEU A 176 -3.31 -15.26 -12.76
N SER A 177 -3.31 -16.59 -12.74
CA SER A 177 -4.48 -17.34 -13.18
C SER A 177 -5.62 -17.25 -12.15
N ASN A 178 -6.86 -17.42 -12.61
CA ASN A 178 -8.01 -17.56 -11.71
C ASN A 178 -7.83 -18.68 -10.68
N SER A 179 -7.11 -19.75 -11.05
CA SER A 179 -6.75 -20.83 -10.13
C SER A 179 -5.88 -20.32 -8.99
N THR A 180 -4.81 -19.58 -9.30
CA THR A 180 -3.92 -18.98 -8.29
C THR A 180 -4.65 -17.99 -7.38
N MET A 181 -5.54 -17.15 -7.93
CA MET A 181 -6.29 -16.15 -7.17
C MET A 181 -7.38 -16.72 -6.23
N THR A 182 -7.74 -17.99 -6.40
CA THR A 182 -8.78 -18.69 -5.63
C THR A 182 -8.25 -19.82 -4.78
N MET A 183 -6.98 -20.20 -4.96
CA MET A 183 -6.34 -21.25 -4.18
C MET A 183 -5.90 -20.72 -2.81
N ASP A 184 -6.10 -21.51 -1.75
CA ASP A 184 -5.56 -21.18 -0.43
C ASP A 184 -4.03 -20.98 -0.51
N LEU A 185 -3.51 -19.92 0.12
CA LEU A 185 -2.10 -19.54 0.13
C LEU A 185 -1.18 -20.69 0.55
N LYS A 186 -1.61 -21.48 1.55
CA LYS A 186 -0.87 -22.65 2.06
C LYS A 186 -0.72 -23.78 1.04
N ASN A 187 -1.56 -23.80 0.00
CA ASN A 187 -1.60 -24.84 -1.02
C ASN A 187 -0.82 -24.47 -2.28
N TYR A 188 -0.23 -23.26 -2.34
CA TYR A 188 0.53 -22.83 -3.51
C TYR A 188 1.65 -23.82 -3.83
N THR A 189 1.64 -24.27 -5.08
CA THR A 189 2.66 -25.18 -5.62
C THR A 189 3.71 -24.38 -6.38
N LEU A 190 4.66 -25.09 -7.00
CA LEU A 190 5.64 -24.46 -7.88
C LEU A 190 5.00 -23.64 -9.02
N THR A 191 3.82 -24.04 -9.49
CA THR A 191 3.10 -23.32 -10.55
C THR A 191 2.65 -21.94 -10.07
N GLU A 192 1.91 -21.88 -8.96
CA GLU A 192 1.40 -20.65 -8.37
C GLU A 192 2.56 -19.73 -7.94
N CYS A 193 3.62 -20.29 -7.34
CA CYS A 193 4.81 -19.52 -6.98
C CYS A 193 5.50 -18.91 -8.21
N ASN A 194 5.57 -19.62 -9.34
CA ASN A 194 6.12 -19.08 -10.58
C ASN A 194 5.25 -17.94 -11.15
N GLU A 195 3.93 -17.99 -11.00
CA GLU A 195 3.05 -16.88 -11.39
C GLU A 195 3.30 -15.64 -10.52
N ILE A 196 3.44 -15.82 -9.20
CA ILE A 196 3.80 -14.74 -8.27
C ILE A 196 5.16 -14.12 -8.63
N TYR A 197 6.15 -14.95 -9.01
CA TYR A 197 7.47 -14.47 -9.42
C TYR A 197 7.40 -13.66 -10.71
N LYS A 198 6.56 -14.07 -11.66
CA LYS A 198 6.32 -13.29 -12.89
C LYS A 198 5.59 -11.98 -12.62
N MET A 199 4.61 -11.97 -11.69
CA MET A 199 3.94 -10.75 -11.25
C MET A 199 4.95 -9.78 -10.61
N ARG A 200 5.85 -10.29 -9.75
CA ARG A 200 6.96 -9.50 -9.20
C ARG A 200 7.85 -8.93 -10.29
N ASP A 201 8.27 -9.75 -11.27
CA ASP A 201 9.14 -9.32 -12.36
C ASP A 201 8.45 -8.32 -13.31
N CYS A 202 7.12 -8.37 -13.39
CA CYS A 202 6.33 -7.36 -14.07
C CYS A 202 6.40 -6.02 -13.32
N LEU A 203 6.14 -6.02 -12.00
CA LEU A 203 6.16 -4.80 -11.19
C LEU A 203 7.55 -4.18 -11.08
N ASP A 204 8.59 -5.00 -10.89
CA ASP A 204 9.98 -4.53 -10.86
C ASP A 204 10.35 -3.78 -12.15
N ARG A 205 9.96 -4.32 -13.32
CA ARG A 205 10.16 -3.64 -14.61
C ARG A 205 9.39 -2.33 -14.69
N LYS A 206 8.10 -2.30 -14.34
CA LYS A 206 7.28 -1.09 -14.37
C LYS A 206 7.85 0.02 -13.48
N ILE A 207 8.35 -0.34 -12.29
CA ILE A 207 9.01 0.61 -11.37
C ILE A 207 10.37 1.08 -11.94
N ARG A 208 11.15 0.20 -12.57
CA ARG A 208 12.40 0.62 -13.22
C ARG A 208 12.16 1.55 -14.39
N ASP A 209 11.12 1.29 -15.18
CA ASP A 209 10.76 2.10 -16.34
C ASP A 209 10.34 3.52 -15.94
N CYS A 210 9.70 3.70 -14.77
CA CYS A 210 9.38 5.03 -14.23
C CYS A 210 10.58 5.74 -13.56
N GLY A 211 11.69 5.03 -13.30
CA GLY A 211 12.95 5.59 -12.78
C GLY A 211 13.03 5.83 -11.27
N ALA A 212 11.95 5.59 -10.51
CA ALA A 212 11.91 5.82 -9.06
C ALA A 212 12.28 4.53 -8.29
N LEU A 213 13.57 4.22 -8.27
CA LEU A 213 14.12 2.96 -7.71
C LEU A 213 13.81 2.77 -6.22
N THR A 214 13.58 3.84 -5.48
CA THR A 214 13.15 3.84 -4.08
C THR A 214 11.87 3.00 -3.87
N TYR A 215 10.97 2.95 -4.86
CA TYR A 215 9.79 2.09 -4.79
C TYR A 215 10.12 0.60 -4.92
N LEU A 216 11.23 0.21 -5.55
CA LEU A 216 11.66 -1.20 -5.61
C LEU A 216 12.04 -1.71 -4.22
N GLU A 217 12.66 -0.86 -3.42
CA GLU A 217 13.06 -1.18 -2.06
C GLU A 217 11.84 -1.45 -1.17
N LEU A 218 10.85 -0.55 -1.23
CA LEU A 218 9.57 -0.70 -0.53
C LEU A 218 8.78 -1.90 -1.05
N PHE A 219 8.64 -2.04 -2.36
CA PHE A 219 7.97 -3.18 -2.99
C PHE A 219 8.62 -4.49 -2.55
N GLY A 220 9.95 -4.57 -2.58
CA GLY A 220 10.69 -5.74 -2.13
C GLY A 220 10.40 -6.09 -0.67
N LEU A 221 10.27 -5.10 0.22
CA LEU A 221 9.88 -5.33 1.60
C LEU A 221 8.49 -5.97 1.72
N PHE A 222 7.46 -5.35 1.12
CA PHE A 222 6.09 -5.88 1.16
C PHE A 222 6.01 -7.27 0.52
N TYR A 223 6.65 -7.43 -0.65
CA TYR A 223 6.69 -8.70 -1.37
C TYR A 223 7.29 -9.83 -0.53
N ARG A 224 8.44 -9.60 0.13
CA ARG A 224 9.06 -10.62 1.00
C ARG A 224 8.17 -10.98 2.17
N ASN A 225 7.51 -9.99 2.78
CA ASN A 225 6.59 -10.24 3.88
C ASN A 225 5.36 -11.02 3.41
N LEU A 226 4.79 -10.71 2.25
CA LEU A 226 3.70 -11.48 1.66
C LEU A 226 4.09 -12.90 1.28
N LEU A 227 5.30 -13.12 0.75
CA LEU A 227 5.75 -14.48 0.47
C LEU A 227 5.84 -15.34 1.73
N SER A 228 6.09 -14.75 2.90
CA SER A 228 6.27 -15.51 4.15
C SER A 228 5.01 -16.20 4.66
N ILE A 229 3.82 -15.84 4.15
CA ILE A 229 2.55 -16.53 4.44
C ILE A 229 2.23 -17.61 3.38
N THR A 230 3.16 -17.90 2.48
CA THR A 230 3.02 -18.91 1.42
C THR A 230 4.16 -19.94 1.47
N PRO A 231 4.00 -21.12 0.86
CA PRO A 231 5.09 -22.07 0.60
C PRO A 231 6.18 -21.56 -0.36
N CYS A 232 5.97 -20.42 -1.03
CA CYS A 232 6.88 -19.89 -2.04
C CYS A 232 8.18 -19.39 -1.41
N LYS A 233 9.21 -20.23 -1.41
CA LYS A 233 10.55 -19.86 -0.95
C LYS A 233 11.16 -18.84 -1.89
N MET A 234 11.58 -17.70 -1.36
CA MET A 234 12.41 -16.75 -2.10
C MET A 234 13.55 -17.48 -2.80
N VAL A 235 13.52 -17.48 -4.13
CA VAL A 235 14.71 -17.78 -4.92
C VAL A 235 15.53 -16.50 -4.87
N ALA A 236 16.68 -16.53 -4.19
CA ALA A 236 17.66 -15.45 -4.30
C ALA A 236 18.03 -15.34 -5.77
N GLN A 237 17.53 -14.31 -6.46
CA GLN A 237 18.04 -13.95 -7.77
C GLN A 237 19.36 -13.23 -7.52
N GLU A 238 20.46 -13.97 -7.64
CA GLU A 238 21.77 -13.40 -7.92
C GLU A 238 21.71 -12.81 -9.34
N GLY A 239 21.99 -11.50 -9.45
CA GLY A 239 22.06 -10.75 -10.70
C GLY A 239 22.49 -9.32 -10.44
#